data_AF-A0A218WH21-F1
#
_entry.id   AF-A0A218WH21-F1
#
_cell.length_a   1.000
_cell.length_b   1.000
_cell.length_c   1.000
_cell.angle_alpha   90.00
_cell.angle_beta   90.00
_cell.angle_gamma   90.00
#
_symmetry.space_group_name_H-M   'P 1'
#
loop_
_entity.id
_entity.type
_entity.pdbx_description
1 polymer ?
#
loop_
_entity_poly.entity_id
_entity_poly.type
_entity_poly.pdbx_seq_one_letter_code
_entity_poly.pdbx_strand_id
1 'polypeptide(L)'
;MPALTSPFITSFSHAILTWPVQNTSLTKDYVSLLILVLSTVFALTWYLWIFCLRKEKGSPPGPSGLPLVGSLPFLDPELHTYFARLARKYGPVLKIMLGSKAGIIITSPSAAREVLKDHDVTFANRDVPAAGRAASYGGRDIVWTPYGPEWRMLRKVCVLKMLSNTTLDSVYGLRRREVRETVRYFYGRAGSPVNVGEQMFLTVLNVVTSMMWGGTVQGEARARLGAEFRQLVTEFTALLGKPNVSDFFPGLARFDLQGVVKQMNVLVGRLDKIFEMMIEQRLRIEKDTEAAATTGDRERAGEDFLQYLLKLKEEEDGKIPLTMVGIKALLMVRAYPFLPLPVILQLQPDLY
;
A
#
# COMPACT_ATOMS: atom_id res chain seq x y z
N MET A 1 98.35 5.87 24.83
CA MET A 1 96.91 5.52 24.66
C MET A 1 96.47 5.94 23.27
N PRO A 2 96.07 5.00 22.42
CA PRO A 2 95.03 5.30 21.42
C PRO A 2 93.90 4.25 21.44
N ALA A 3 92.69 4.74 21.19
CA ALA A 3 91.45 3.99 21.18
C ALA A 3 91.29 3.19 19.87
N LEU A 4 91.01 1.89 20.00
CA LEU A 4 90.56 1.02 18.91
C LEU A 4 89.02 1.08 18.87
N THR A 5 88.45 1.85 17.95
CA THR A 5 87.03 1.77 17.58
C THR A 5 86.86 0.65 16.55
N SER A 6 86.33 -0.50 17.00
CA SER A 6 85.95 -1.61 16.12
C SER A 6 84.58 -1.34 15.46
N PRO A 7 84.44 -1.47 14.13
CA PRO A 7 83.19 -1.23 13.40
C PRO A 7 82.14 -2.35 13.55
N PHE A 8 82.36 -3.33 14.43
CA PHE A 8 81.45 -4.47 14.59
C PHE A 8 80.18 -4.16 15.41
N ILE A 9 80.20 -3.13 16.26
CA ILE A 9 79.08 -2.87 17.19
C ILE A 9 77.93 -2.09 16.51
N THR A 10 78.22 -1.32 15.46
CA THR A 10 77.18 -0.56 14.73
C THR A 10 76.33 -1.42 13.79
N SER A 11 76.81 -2.58 13.33
CA SER A 11 76.04 -3.47 12.45
C SER A 11 75.01 -4.33 13.20
N PHE A 12 75.24 -4.65 14.47
CA PHE A 12 74.34 -5.50 15.25
C PHE A 12 73.14 -4.72 15.83
N SER A 13 73.34 -3.43 16.14
CA SER A 13 72.29 -2.53 16.66
C SER A 13 71.19 -2.27 15.63
N HIS A 14 71.54 -2.09 14.35
CA HIS A 14 70.56 -1.85 13.28
C HIS A 14 69.72 -3.08 12.91
N ALA A 15 70.25 -4.29 13.06
CA ALA A 15 69.56 -5.54 12.75
C ALA A 15 68.51 -5.92 13.82
N ILE A 16 68.76 -5.60 15.09
CA ILE A 16 67.84 -5.94 16.19
C ILE A 16 66.69 -4.93 16.29
N LEU A 17 66.91 -3.65 15.93
CA LEU A 17 65.86 -2.62 15.94
C LEU A 17 64.88 -2.72 14.77
N THR A 18 65.25 -3.37 13.66
CA THR A 18 64.39 -3.53 12.47
C THR A 18 63.66 -4.88 12.41
N TRP A 19 64.11 -5.88 13.16
CA TRP A 19 63.47 -7.21 13.25
C TRP A 19 62.00 -7.17 13.74
N PRO A 20 61.61 -6.38 14.77
CA PRO A 20 60.21 -6.36 15.21
C PRO A 20 59.31 -5.57 14.25
N VAL A 21 59.86 -4.69 13.41
CA VAL A 21 59.07 -3.86 12.48
C VAL A 21 58.72 -4.63 11.20
N GLN A 22 59.61 -5.48 10.69
CA GLN A 22 59.35 -6.30 9.49
C GLN A 22 58.43 -7.51 9.78
N ASN A 23 58.48 -8.06 11.00
CA ASN A 23 57.72 -9.26 11.36
C ASN A 23 56.28 -8.96 11.78
N THR A 24 56.01 -7.71 12.22
CA THR A 24 54.66 -7.26 12.58
C THR A 24 53.78 -6.94 11.38
N SER A 25 54.33 -6.59 10.21
CA SER A 25 53.57 -6.46 8.97
C SER A 25 53.19 -7.83 8.41
N LEU A 26 54.16 -8.75 8.31
CA LEU A 26 53.92 -10.12 7.84
C LEU A 26 52.86 -10.85 8.67
N THR A 27 52.94 -10.78 10.00
CA THR A 27 51.94 -11.41 10.89
C THR A 27 50.55 -10.78 10.77
N LYS A 28 50.43 -9.46 10.53
CA LYS A 28 49.15 -8.80 10.27
C LYS A 28 48.53 -9.25 8.94
N ASP A 29 49.34 -9.48 7.92
CA ASP A 29 48.88 -9.95 6.61
C ASP A 29 48.30 -11.37 6.71
N TYR A 30 48.97 -12.27 7.45
CA TYR A 30 48.46 -13.63 7.69
C TYR A 30 47.17 -13.65 8.52
N VAL A 31 47.07 -12.82 9.56
CA VAL A 31 45.83 -12.70 10.37
C VAL A 31 44.69 -12.15 9.53
N SER A 32 44.94 -11.14 8.69
CA SER A 32 43.94 -10.56 7.79
C SER A 32 43.46 -11.58 6.75
N LEU A 33 44.39 -12.35 6.17
CA LEU A 33 44.07 -13.43 5.23
C LEU A 33 43.24 -14.55 5.91
N LEU A 34 43.60 -14.93 7.14
CA LEU A 34 42.86 -15.94 7.90
C LEU A 34 41.42 -15.49 8.19
N ILE A 35 41.22 -14.24 8.60
CA ILE A 35 39.88 -13.67 8.84
C ILE A 35 39.07 -13.68 7.53
N LEU A 36 39.67 -13.31 6.40
CA LEU A 36 39.01 -13.34 5.10
C LEU A 36 38.60 -14.76 4.69
N VAL A 37 39.47 -15.74 4.86
CA VAL A 37 39.18 -17.15 4.56
C VAL A 37 38.08 -17.70 5.48
N LEU A 38 38.15 -17.43 6.79
CA LEU A 38 37.11 -17.87 7.71
C LEU A 38 35.76 -17.20 7.41
N SER A 39 35.76 -15.91 7.08
CA SER A 39 34.56 -15.18 6.69
C SER A 39 33.94 -15.74 5.40
N THR A 40 34.75 -16.05 4.39
CA THR A 40 34.27 -16.63 3.12
C THR A 40 33.74 -18.05 3.30
N VAL A 41 34.42 -18.90 4.07
CA VAL A 41 33.93 -20.25 4.40
C VAL A 41 32.63 -20.19 5.20
N PHE A 42 32.54 -19.29 6.19
CA PHE A 42 31.31 -19.08 6.94
C PHE A 42 30.17 -18.60 6.03
N ALA A 43 30.42 -17.63 5.15
CA ALA A 43 29.43 -17.13 4.21
C ALA A 43 28.96 -18.21 3.23
N LEU A 44 29.87 -19.04 2.70
CA LEU A 44 29.56 -20.15 1.80
C LEU A 44 28.77 -21.25 2.51
N THR A 45 29.18 -21.66 3.70
CA THR A 45 28.46 -22.69 4.48
C THR A 45 27.08 -22.20 4.88
N TRP A 46 26.95 -20.94 5.32
CA TRP A 46 25.68 -20.29 5.60
C TRP A 46 24.77 -20.21 4.36
N TYR A 47 25.33 -19.80 3.22
CA TYR A 47 24.61 -19.72 1.95
C TYR A 47 24.09 -21.09 1.51
N LEU A 48 24.93 -22.12 1.54
CA LEU A 48 24.57 -23.49 1.17
C LEU A 48 23.53 -24.07 2.13
N TRP A 49 23.67 -23.81 3.43
CA TRP A 49 22.70 -24.24 4.44
C TRP A 49 21.32 -23.65 4.19
N ILE A 50 21.22 -22.33 3.95
CA ILE A 50 19.95 -21.67 3.61
C ILE A 50 19.38 -22.22 2.29
N PHE A 51 20.22 -22.44 1.28
CA PHE A 51 19.79 -22.94 -0.01
C PHE A 51 19.22 -24.36 0.09
N CYS A 52 19.89 -25.25 0.84
CA CYS A 52 19.47 -26.63 1.03
C CYS A 52 18.22 -26.76 1.91
N LEU A 53 18.06 -25.92 2.93
CA LEU A 53 16.89 -25.94 3.83
C LEU A 53 15.58 -25.51 3.16
N ARG A 54 15.64 -24.78 2.05
CA ARG A 54 14.45 -24.23 1.37
C ARG A 54 13.68 -25.24 0.51
N LYS A 55 14.09 -26.51 0.47
CA LYS A 55 13.44 -27.54 -0.36
C LYS A 55 12.17 -28.08 0.32
N GLU A 56 11.11 -27.29 0.29
CA GLU A 56 9.79 -27.72 0.77
C GLU A 56 9.17 -28.77 -0.18
N LYS A 57 8.96 -29.98 0.35
CA LYS A 57 8.23 -31.05 -0.35
C LYS A 57 6.74 -30.66 -0.45
N GLY A 58 6.13 -30.86 -1.62
CA GLY A 58 4.71 -30.62 -1.84
C GLY A 58 4.32 -29.16 -2.14
N SER A 59 5.28 -28.27 -2.36
CA SER A 59 4.99 -26.89 -2.80
C SER A 59 4.75 -26.81 -4.32
N PRO A 60 3.91 -25.87 -4.80
CA PRO A 60 3.76 -25.63 -6.24
C PRO A 60 5.09 -25.32 -6.92
N PRO A 61 5.24 -25.67 -8.22
CA PRO A 61 6.44 -25.35 -8.99
C PRO A 61 6.66 -23.83 -9.06
N GLY A 62 7.90 -23.39 -9.34
CA GLY A 62 8.19 -21.97 -9.44
C GLY A 62 9.65 -21.62 -9.70
N PRO A 63 9.95 -20.34 -9.99
CA PRO A 63 11.33 -19.89 -10.19
C PRO A 63 12.17 -20.07 -8.93
N SER A 64 13.39 -20.59 -9.10
CA SER A 64 14.38 -20.63 -8.04
C SER A 64 14.94 -19.23 -7.79
N GLY A 65 14.58 -18.63 -6.66
CA GLY A 65 15.11 -17.34 -6.24
C GLY A 65 16.48 -17.45 -5.54
N LEU A 66 17.17 -16.32 -5.40
CA LEU A 66 18.40 -16.25 -4.60
C LEU A 66 18.09 -16.48 -3.11
N PRO A 67 19.06 -16.98 -2.33
CA PRO A 67 18.95 -16.97 -0.87
C PRO A 67 18.64 -15.57 -0.33
N LEU A 68 17.83 -15.51 0.74
CA LEU A 68 17.35 -14.29 1.40
C LEU A 68 16.39 -13.40 0.58
N VAL A 69 16.78 -12.97 -0.62
CA VAL A 69 16.01 -12.00 -1.43
C VAL A 69 14.97 -12.65 -2.36
N GLY A 70 15.09 -13.94 -2.60
CA GLY A 70 14.16 -14.66 -3.48
C GLY A 70 14.28 -14.19 -4.93
N SER A 71 13.15 -13.93 -5.56
CA SER A 71 13.04 -13.46 -6.95
C SER A 71 13.01 -11.94 -7.07
N LEU A 72 13.10 -11.18 -5.97
CA LEU A 72 13.02 -9.71 -5.99
C LEU A 72 13.95 -9.05 -7.02
N PRO A 73 15.24 -9.43 -7.14
CA PRO A 73 16.16 -8.80 -8.10
C PRO A 73 15.82 -9.09 -9.56
N PHE A 74 14.98 -10.09 -9.83
CA PHE A 74 14.59 -10.52 -11.17
C PHE A 74 13.15 -10.13 -11.52
N LEU A 75 12.48 -9.38 -10.64
CA LEU A 75 11.12 -8.90 -10.93
C LEU A 75 11.15 -7.87 -12.05
N ASP A 76 10.25 -8.07 -13.00
CA ASP A 76 9.92 -7.07 -14.00
C ASP A 76 8.96 -6.03 -13.39
N PRO A 77 9.15 -4.71 -13.63
CA PRO A 77 8.18 -3.69 -13.24
C PRO A 77 6.77 -3.98 -13.76
N GLU A 78 6.62 -4.61 -14.93
CA GLU A 78 5.34 -5.09 -15.43
C GLU A 78 4.96 -6.44 -14.81
N LEU A 79 4.58 -6.41 -13.53
CA LEU A 79 4.34 -7.63 -12.74
C LEU A 79 3.32 -8.58 -13.37
N HIS A 80 2.25 -8.06 -13.96
CA HIS A 80 1.18 -8.88 -14.55
C HIS A 80 1.66 -9.66 -15.78
N THR A 81 2.41 -9.04 -16.69
CA THR A 81 2.99 -9.72 -17.87
C THR A 81 4.11 -10.67 -17.48
N TYR A 82 4.90 -10.32 -16.46
CA TYR A 82 5.92 -11.19 -15.88
C TYR A 82 5.33 -12.46 -15.25
N PHE A 83 4.29 -12.34 -14.44
CA PHE A 83 3.62 -13.50 -13.86
C PHE A 83 2.93 -14.37 -14.91
N ALA A 84 2.34 -13.78 -15.97
CA ALA A 84 1.81 -14.54 -17.10
C ALA A 84 2.91 -15.32 -17.85
N ARG A 85 4.11 -14.74 -18.00
CA ARG A 85 5.29 -15.46 -18.56
C ARG A 85 5.73 -16.61 -17.67
N LEU A 86 5.79 -16.41 -16.36
CA LEU A 86 6.13 -17.50 -15.42
C LEU A 86 5.09 -18.62 -15.46
N ALA A 87 3.80 -18.29 -15.53
CA ALA A 87 2.73 -19.29 -15.60
C ALA A 87 2.84 -20.19 -16.84
N ARG A 88 3.26 -19.64 -17.99
CA ARG A 88 3.54 -20.45 -19.19
C ARG A 88 4.63 -21.50 -18.99
N LYS A 89 5.57 -21.25 -18.07
CA LYS A 89 6.70 -22.15 -17.78
C LYS A 89 6.43 -23.11 -16.62
N TYR A 90 5.81 -22.63 -15.55
CA TYR A 90 5.64 -23.38 -14.30
C TYR A 90 4.22 -23.94 -14.11
N GLY A 91 3.26 -23.53 -14.94
CA GLY A 91 1.88 -23.95 -14.85
C GLY A 91 0.98 -22.92 -14.14
N PRO A 92 -0.32 -23.23 -14.01
CA PRO A 92 -1.34 -22.25 -13.62
C PRO A 92 -1.32 -21.86 -12.13
N VAL A 93 -0.69 -22.68 -11.29
CA VAL A 93 -0.48 -22.45 -9.85
C VAL A 93 1.01 -22.57 -9.59
N LEU A 94 1.65 -21.45 -9.26
CA LEU A 94 3.11 -21.41 -9.08
C LEU A 94 3.50 -20.60 -7.83
N LYS A 95 4.63 -20.99 -7.23
CA LYS A 95 5.20 -20.36 -6.04
C LYS A 95 6.33 -19.42 -6.42
N ILE A 96 6.36 -18.22 -5.85
CA ILE A 96 7.47 -17.28 -5.97
C ILE A 96 7.90 -16.82 -4.58
N MET A 97 9.21 -16.67 -4.35
CA MET A 97 9.73 -16.09 -3.10
C MET A 97 10.01 -14.61 -3.32
N LEU A 98 9.46 -13.74 -2.48
CA LEU A 98 9.66 -12.29 -2.48
C LEU A 98 10.29 -11.88 -1.14
N GLY A 99 11.62 -11.80 -1.11
CA GLY A 99 12.35 -11.66 0.14
C GLY A 99 12.15 -12.89 1.04
N SER A 100 11.64 -12.65 2.25
CA SER A 100 11.27 -13.72 3.18
C SER A 100 9.81 -14.20 3.04
N LYS A 101 9.02 -13.62 2.14
CA LYS A 101 7.62 -14.02 1.93
C LYS A 101 7.47 -14.97 0.75
N ALA A 102 6.56 -15.94 0.89
CA ALA A 102 6.13 -16.79 -0.22
C ALA A 102 4.85 -16.20 -0.84
N GLY A 103 4.83 -16.06 -2.15
CA GLY A 103 3.65 -15.71 -2.94
C GLY A 103 3.20 -16.90 -3.77
N ILE A 104 1.89 -17.15 -3.80
CA ILE A 104 1.26 -18.12 -4.70
C ILE A 104 0.54 -17.33 -5.79
N ILE A 105 0.91 -17.60 -7.05
CA ILE A 105 0.34 -16.95 -8.22
C ILE A 105 -0.62 -17.92 -8.88
N ILE A 106 -1.83 -17.46 -9.14
CA ILE A 106 -2.92 -18.22 -9.75
C ILE A 106 -3.29 -17.56 -11.07
N THR A 107 -3.30 -18.34 -12.14
CA THR A 107 -3.50 -17.82 -13.51
C THR A 107 -4.53 -18.59 -14.34
N SER A 108 -5.21 -19.59 -13.77
CA SER A 108 -6.33 -20.26 -14.43
C SER A 108 -7.69 -19.91 -13.80
N PRO A 109 -8.77 -19.81 -14.59
CA PRO A 109 -10.12 -19.59 -14.06
C PRO A 109 -10.57 -20.69 -13.09
N SER A 110 -10.18 -21.95 -13.32
CA SER A 110 -10.52 -23.08 -12.45
C SER A 110 -9.91 -22.94 -11.05
N ALA A 111 -8.60 -22.64 -10.97
CA ALA A 111 -7.92 -22.44 -9.70
C ALA A 111 -8.36 -21.13 -9.01
N ALA A 112 -8.65 -20.08 -9.78
CA ALA A 112 -9.22 -18.85 -9.22
C ALA A 112 -10.61 -19.09 -8.60
N ARG A 113 -11.46 -19.92 -9.23
CA ARG A 113 -12.75 -20.32 -8.67
C ARG A 113 -12.58 -21.10 -7.36
N GLU A 114 -11.65 -22.03 -7.31
CA GLU A 114 -11.36 -22.80 -6.09
C GLU A 114 -10.98 -21.87 -4.92
N VAL A 115 -10.10 -20.89 -5.15
CA VAL A 115 -9.63 -19.96 -4.12
C VAL A 115 -10.66 -18.88 -3.75
N LEU A 116 -11.38 -18.33 -4.73
CA LEU A 116 -12.25 -17.17 -4.52
C LEU A 116 -13.71 -17.50 -4.29
N LYS A 117 -14.12 -18.75 -4.51
CA LYS A 117 -15.50 -19.20 -4.35
C LYS A 117 -15.60 -20.43 -3.47
N ASP A 118 -14.90 -21.51 -3.83
CA ASP A 118 -15.10 -22.79 -3.14
C ASP A 118 -14.41 -22.80 -1.75
N HIS A 119 -13.33 -22.03 -1.59
CA HIS A 119 -12.60 -21.81 -0.34
C HIS A 119 -12.45 -20.32 0.04
N ASP A 120 -13.45 -19.51 -0.32
CA ASP A 120 -13.42 -18.05 -0.20
C ASP A 120 -13.09 -17.54 1.22
N VAL A 121 -13.65 -18.16 2.27
CA VAL A 121 -13.39 -17.79 3.68
C VAL A 121 -11.94 -18.08 4.08
N THR A 122 -11.36 -19.19 3.64
CA THR A 122 -9.97 -19.57 3.93
C THR A 122 -8.99 -18.54 3.37
N PHE A 123 -9.27 -18.01 2.17
CA PHE A 123 -8.42 -17.05 1.47
C PHE A 123 -8.95 -15.61 1.52
N ALA A 124 -9.88 -15.31 2.44
CA ALA A 124 -10.51 -14.00 2.54
C ALA A 124 -9.56 -12.93 3.11
N ASN A 125 -8.62 -13.33 3.95
CA ASN A 125 -7.70 -12.41 4.61
C ASN A 125 -6.64 -11.87 3.64
N ARG A 126 -6.07 -10.70 3.99
CA ARG A 126 -5.07 -9.99 3.18
C ARG A 126 -3.80 -9.77 3.99
N ASP A 127 -2.65 -9.90 3.33
CA ASP A 127 -1.37 -9.46 3.87
C ASP A 127 -1.29 -7.94 3.72
N VAL A 128 -1.41 -7.23 4.83
CA VAL A 128 -1.55 -5.77 4.85
C VAL A 128 -0.16 -5.12 4.74
N PRO A 129 0.13 -4.37 3.66
CA PRO A 129 1.41 -3.68 3.53
C PRO A 129 1.54 -2.60 4.59
N ALA A 130 2.77 -2.22 4.96
CA ALA A 130 3.03 -1.22 5.99
C ALA A 130 2.38 0.13 5.67
N ALA A 131 2.43 0.54 4.40
CA ALA A 131 1.72 1.71 3.89
C ALA A 131 0.20 1.58 4.07
N GLY A 132 -0.36 0.41 3.71
CA GLY A 132 -1.79 0.12 3.86
C GLY A 132 -2.25 0.18 5.31
N ARG A 133 -1.47 -0.40 6.23
CA ARG A 133 -1.77 -0.37 7.67
C ARG A 133 -1.79 1.05 8.22
N ALA A 134 -0.82 1.88 7.83
CA ALA A 134 -0.77 3.28 8.21
C ALA A 134 -1.95 4.07 7.60
N ALA A 135 -2.28 3.82 6.34
CA ALA A 135 -3.37 4.51 5.62
C ALA A 135 -4.78 4.21 6.16
N SER A 136 -4.96 3.07 6.83
CA SER A 136 -6.28 2.50 7.15
C SER A 136 -6.57 2.46 8.64
N TYR A 137 -6.09 3.44 9.40
CA TYR A 137 -6.29 3.51 10.85
C TYR A 137 -5.84 2.23 11.58
N GLY A 138 -4.78 1.58 11.09
CA GLY A 138 -4.27 0.31 11.62
C GLY A 138 -4.83 -0.94 10.94
N GLY A 139 -5.44 -0.85 9.75
CA GLY A 139 -6.05 -1.99 9.06
C GLY A 139 -7.55 -2.17 9.30
N ARG A 140 -8.24 -1.13 9.77
CA ARG A 140 -9.66 -1.16 10.17
C ARG A 140 -10.63 -0.67 9.09
N ASP A 141 -10.19 -0.71 7.83
CA ASP A 141 -11.03 -0.39 6.68
C ASP A 141 -11.56 -1.65 5.99
N ILE A 142 -12.50 -1.50 5.06
CA ILE A 142 -13.11 -2.64 4.36
C ILE A 142 -12.12 -3.42 3.47
N VAL A 143 -10.96 -2.85 3.13
CA VAL A 143 -9.95 -3.46 2.25
C VAL A 143 -9.03 -4.40 3.04
N TRP A 144 -8.61 -3.98 4.23
CA TRP A 144 -7.58 -4.66 5.03
C TRP A 144 -8.11 -5.40 6.25
N THR A 145 -9.33 -5.08 6.74
CA THR A 145 -9.91 -5.75 7.91
C THR A 145 -10.05 -7.26 7.64
N PRO A 146 -9.52 -8.13 8.52
CA PRO A 146 -9.68 -9.57 8.38
C PRO A 146 -11.14 -9.98 8.30
N TYR A 147 -11.40 -11.07 7.57
CA TYR A 147 -12.74 -11.63 7.47
C TYR A 147 -13.27 -11.98 8.86
N GLY A 148 -14.45 -11.47 9.16
CA GLY A 148 -15.07 -11.63 10.46
C GLY A 148 -16.31 -10.75 10.60
N PRO A 149 -16.91 -10.70 11.80
CA PRO A 149 -18.10 -9.92 12.07
C PRO A 149 -17.97 -8.43 11.70
N GLU A 150 -16.82 -7.79 12.00
CA GLU A 150 -16.55 -6.39 11.68
C GLU A 150 -16.49 -6.15 10.16
N TRP A 151 -15.72 -6.95 9.42
CA TRP A 151 -15.65 -6.87 7.97
C TRP A 151 -17.03 -7.10 7.32
N ARG A 152 -17.81 -8.07 7.82
CA ARG A 152 -19.17 -8.34 7.32
C ARG A 152 -20.09 -7.14 7.56
N MET A 153 -19.97 -6.46 8.70
CA MET A 153 -20.67 -5.21 8.96
C MET A 153 -20.23 -4.12 7.96
N LEU A 154 -18.93 -3.87 7.78
CA LEU A 154 -18.42 -2.84 6.86
C LEU A 154 -18.90 -3.09 5.43
N ARG A 155 -18.85 -4.36 4.98
CA ARG A 155 -19.38 -4.78 3.69
C ARG A 155 -20.88 -4.59 3.58
N LYS A 156 -21.65 -4.91 4.62
CA LYS A 156 -23.10 -4.70 4.66
C LYS A 156 -23.43 -3.21 4.50
N VAL A 157 -22.75 -2.34 5.23
CA VAL A 157 -22.90 -0.87 5.11
C VAL A 157 -22.56 -0.42 3.69
N CYS A 158 -21.38 -0.79 3.18
CA CYS A 158 -20.93 -0.34 1.87
C CYS A 158 -21.89 -0.81 0.75
N VAL A 159 -22.23 -2.10 0.71
CA VAL A 159 -23.03 -2.68 -0.38
C VAL A 159 -24.51 -2.33 -0.26
N LEU A 160 -25.13 -2.60 0.90
CA LEU A 160 -26.57 -2.45 1.05
C LEU A 160 -27.01 -1.01 1.27
N LYS A 161 -26.10 -0.15 1.72
CA LYS A 161 -26.49 1.19 2.14
C LYS A 161 -25.85 2.30 1.32
N MET A 162 -24.59 2.16 0.90
CA MET A 162 -23.94 3.18 0.07
C MET A 162 -23.97 2.88 -1.44
N LEU A 163 -23.94 1.60 -1.84
CA LEU A 163 -23.99 1.16 -3.25
C LEU A 163 -25.35 0.60 -3.67
N SER A 164 -26.38 0.78 -2.85
CA SER A 164 -27.73 0.38 -3.21
C SER A 164 -28.24 1.20 -4.39
N ASN A 165 -29.12 0.63 -5.22
CA ASN A 165 -29.73 1.36 -6.33
C ASN A 165 -30.41 2.65 -5.84
N THR A 166 -31.15 2.57 -4.72
CA THR A 166 -31.81 3.73 -4.11
C THR A 166 -30.83 4.84 -3.75
N THR A 167 -29.69 4.51 -3.12
CA THR A 167 -28.69 5.51 -2.75
C THR A 167 -27.93 6.03 -3.96
N LEU A 168 -27.69 5.17 -4.95
CA LEU A 168 -27.07 5.61 -6.20
C LEU A 168 -28.01 6.54 -6.98
N ASP A 169 -29.32 6.32 -6.95
CA ASP A 169 -30.31 7.17 -7.59
C ASP A 169 -30.45 8.52 -6.87
N SER A 170 -30.36 8.55 -5.53
CA SER A 170 -30.41 9.81 -4.77
C SER A 170 -29.26 10.76 -5.12
N VAL A 171 -28.08 10.23 -5.43
CA VAL A 171 -26.90 11.02 -5.85
C VAL A 171 -26.77 11.17 -7.37
N TYR A 172 -27.78 10.77 -8.15
CA TYR A 172 -27.77 10.90 -9.62
C TYR A 172 -27.51 12.33 -10.09
N GLY A 173 -28.15 13.32 -9.44
CA GLY A 173 -27.99 14.73 -9.78
C GLY A 173 -26.54 15.20 -9.64
N LEU A 174 -25.84 14.76 -8.60
CA LEU A 174 -24.42 15.04 -8.38
C LEU A 174 -23.57 14.45 -9.50
N ARG A 175 -23.73 13.16 -9.81
CA ARG A 175 -22.99 12.50 -10.89
C ARG A 175 -23.22 13.17 -12.24
N ARG A 176 -24.49 13.48 -12.56
CA ARG A 176 -24.88 14.12 -13.82
C ARG A 176 -24.26 15.50 -13.97
N ARG A 177 -24.14 16.28 -12.89
CA ARG A 177 -23.50 17.60 -12.92
C ARG A 177 -22.03 17.48 -13.28
N GLU A 178 -21.27 16.65 -12.58
CA GLU A 178 -19.82 16.50 -12.83
C GLU A 178 -19.54 15.98 -14.25
N VAL A 179 -20.32 15.02 -14.75
CA VAL A 179 -20.18 14.54 -16.14
C VAL A 179 -20.48 15.65 -17.15
N ARG A 180 -21.50 16.47 -16.91
CA ARG A 180 -21.81 17.61 -17.79
C ARG A 180 -20.72 18.66 -17.81
N GLU A 181 -20.08 18.92 -16.68
CA GLU A 181 -18.93 19.83 -16.61
C GLU A 181 -17.75 19.30 -17.43
N THR A 182 -17.48 18.01 -17.36
CA THR A 182 -16.45 17.36 -18.19
C THR A 182 -16.79 17.43 -19.68
N VAL A 183 -18.04 17.22 -20.07
CA VAL A 183 -18.49 17.40 -21.45
C VAL A 183 -18.27 18.85 -21.90
N ARG A 184 -18.66 19.84 -21.09
CA ARG A 184 -18.42 21.26 -21.40
C ARG A 184 -16.93 21.59 -21.55
N TYR A 185 -16.07 21.01 -20.70
CA TYR A 185 -14.62 21.16 -20.80
C TYR A 185 -14.10 20.69 -22.18
N PHE A 186 -14.53 19.52 -22.65
CA PHE A 186 -14.14 19.03 -23.97
C PHE A 186 -14.67 19.89 -25.11
N TYR A 187 -15.94 20.31 -25.04
CA TYR A 187 -16.52 21.22 -26.03
C TYR A 187 -15.74 22.55 -26.11
N GLY A 188 -15.35 23.12 -24.97
CA GLY A 188 -14.57 24.35 -24.90
C GLY A 188 -13.12 24.21 -25.40
N ARG A 189 -12.66 22.98 -25.67
CA ARG A 189 -11.33 22.65 -26.19
C ARG A 189 -11.37 22.01 -27.57
N ALA A 190 -12.51 22.11 -28.28
CA ALA A 190 -12.63 21.59 -29.63
C ALA A 190 -11.49 22.08 -30.54
N GLY A 191 -10.84 21.17 -31.25
CA GLY A 191 -9.68 21.47 -32.10
C GLY A 191 -8.33 21.60 -31.37
N SER A 192 -8.27 21.42 -30.04
CA SER A 192 -7.02 21.44 -29.26
C SER A 192 -6.68 20.06 -28.70
N PRO A 193 -5.38 19.70 -28.55
CA PRO A 193 -4.97 18.51 -27.82
C PRO A 193 -5.44 18.56 -26.36
N VAL A 194 -5.96 17.44 -25.85
CA VAL A 194 -6.42 17.29 -24.46
C VAL A 194 -5.93 15.97 -23.87
N ASN A 195 -5.59 15.98 -22.58
CA ASN A 195 -5.26 14.76 -21.84
C ASN A 195 -6.55 14.12 -21.29
N VAL A 196 -7.09 13.13 -22.02
CA VAL A 196 -8.34 12.46 -21.63
C VAL A 196 -8.19 11.68 -20.32
N GLY A 197 -7.04 11.03 -20.09
CA GLY A 197 -6.79 10.24 -18.88
C GLY A 197 -6.84 11.10 -17.62
N GLU A 198 -6.13 12.22 -17.63
CA GLU A 198 -6.14 13.19 -16.53
C GLU A 198 -7.53 13.80 -16.32
N GLN A 199 -8.23 14.16 -17.40
CA GLN A 199 -9.58 14.72 -17.28
C GLN A 199 -10.59 13.70 -16.74
N MET A 200 -10.52 12.43 -17.16
CA MET A 200 -11.36 11.36 -16.61
C MET A 200 -11.05 11.10 -15.13
N PHE A 201 -9.77 11.10 -14.76
CA PHE A 201 -9.34 10.98 -13.36
C PHE A 201 -9.97 12.09 -12.50
N LEU A 202 -9.85 13.35 -12.94
CA LEU A 202 -10.46 14.49 -12.27
C LEU A 202 -11.99 14.37 -12.19
N THR A 203 -12.63 13.90 -13.26
CA THR A 203 -14.09 13.70 -13.30
C THR A 203 -14.55 12.69 -12.27
N VAL A 204 -13.92 11.52 -12.23
CA VAL A 204 -14.26 10.45 -11.26
C VAL A 204 -14.01 10.92 -9.84
N LEU A 205 -12.90 11.62 -9.61
CA LEU A 205 -12.57 12.16 -8.30
C LEU A 205 -13.59 13.19 -7.84
N ASN A 206 -14.00 14.12 -8.72
CA ASN A 206 -15.07 15.08 -8.42
C ASN A 206 -16.41 14.40 -8.17
N VAL A 207 -16.74 13.35 -8.93
CA VAL A 207 -17.95 12.53 -8.71
C VAL A 207 -17.93 11.89 -7.33
N VAL A 208 -16.83 11.21 -6.97
CA VAL A 208 -16.65 10.55 -5.67
C VAL A 208 -16.73 11.56 -4.53
N THR A 209 -15.95 12.62 -4.58
CA THR A 209 -15.95 13.69 -3.56
C THR A 209 -17.33 14.34 -3.44
N SER A 210 -18.02 14.58 -4.55
CA SER A 210 -19.38 15.13 -4.54
C SER A 210 -20.38 14.17 -3.93
N MET A 211 -20.28 12.86 -4.18
CA MET A 211 -21.16 11.86 -3.54
C MET A 211 -20.84 11.69 -2.05
N MET A 212 -19.58 11.87 -1.64
CA MET A 212 -19.18 11.77 -0.24
C MET A 212 -19.73 12.93 0.61
N TRP A 213 -19.61 14.16 0.14
CA TRP A 213 -19.95 15.35 0.93
C TRP A 213 -20.32 16.60 0.10
N GLY A 214 -20.75 16.44 -1.14
CA GLY A 214 -20.98 17.54 -2.09
C GLY A 214 -22.09 18.51 -1.70
N GLY A 215 -22.88 18.21 -0.67
CA GLY A 215 -23.85 19.13 -0.06
C GLY A 215 -23.33 19.87 1.17
N THR A 216 -22.18 19.47 1.74
CA THR A 216 -21.71 19.91 3.05
C THR A 216 -20.81 21.17 2.99
N VAL A 217 -20.04 21.38 1.91
CA VAL A 217 -19.24 22.61 1.68
C VAL A 217 -19.62 23.25 0.36
N GLN A 218 -19.77 24.59 0.36
CA GLN A 218 -20.13 25.38 -0.82
C GLN A 218 -19.08 26.45 -1.14
N GLY A 219 -19.14 26.99 -2.35
CA GLY A 219 -18.31 28.12 -2.79
C GLY A 219 -16.79 27.85 -2.82
N GLU A 220 -16.01 28.88 -2.55
CA GLU A 220 -14.53 28.84 -2.62
C GLU A 220 -13.90 27.83 -1.65
N ALA A 221 -14.52 27.64 -0.47
CA ALA A 221 -14.09 26.66 0.51
C ALA A 221 -14.11 25.23 -0.07
N ARG A 222 -15.14 24.90 -0.88
CA ARG A 222 -15.23 23.61 -1.58
C ARG A 222 -14.13 23.45 -2.62
N ALA A 223 -13.82 24.49 -3.38
CA ALA A 223 -12.78 24.43 -4.41
C ALA A 223 -11.40 24.20 -3.81
N ARG A 224 -11.06 24.94 -2.74
CA ARG A 224 -9.79 24.79 -2.01
C ARG A 224 -9.67 23.42 -1.37
N LEU A 225 -10.71 22.97 -0.67
CA LEU A 225 -10.74 21.65 -0.03
C LEU A 225 -10.62 20.52 -1.05
N GLY A 226 -11.35 20.65 -2.18
CA GLY A 226 -11.26 19.71 -3.28
C GLY A 226 -9.85 19.63 -3.86
N ALA A 227 -9.17 20.77 -4.06
CA ALA A 227 -7.78 20.77 -4.53
C ALA A 227 -6.82 20.08 -3.55
N GLU A 228 -6.93 20.38 -2.25
CA GLU A 228 -6.11 19.72 -1.22
C GLU A 228 -6.38 18.22 -1.15
N PHE A 229 -7.65 17.81 -1.16
CA PHE A 229 -8.05 16.41 -1.17
C PHE A 229 -7.49 15.67 -2.39
N ARG A 230 -7.56 16.27 -3.59
CA ARG A 230 -7.02 15.69 -4.82
C ARG A 230 -5.50 15.46 -4.73
N GLN A 231 -4.78 16.43 -4.18
CA GLN A 231 -3.34 16.31 -3.95
C GLN A 231 -3.04 15.16 -2.98
N LEU A 232 -3.71 15.13 -1.83
CA LEU A 232 -3.55 14.05 -0.86
C LEU A 232 -3.84 12.69 -1.48
N VAL A 233 -4.92 12.59 -2.27
CA VAL A 233 -5.30 11.35 -2.92
C VAL A 233 -4.20 10.84 -3.86
N THR A 234 -3.57 11.76 -4.59
CA THR A 234 -2.47 11.41 -5.51
C THR A 234 -1.24 10.91 -4.75
N GLU A 235 -0.85 11.60 -3.67
CA GLU A 235 0.31 11.23 -2.84
C GLU A 235 0.11 9.89 -2.11
N PHE A 236 -1.10 9.63 -1.61
CA PHE A 236 -1.46 8.35 -0.99
C PHE A 236 -1.38 7.18 -1.97
N THR A 237 -1.92 7.32 -3.19
CA THR A 237 -1.83 6.28 -4.22
C THR A 237 -0.37 5.99 -4.58
N ALA A 238 0.47 7.03 -4.68
CA ALA A 238 1.89 6.85 -4.94
C ALA A 238 2.61 6.08 -3.82
N LEU A 239 2.33 6.37 -2.55
CA LEU A 239 2.93 5.66 -1.42
C LEU A 239 2.44 4.21 -1.29
N LEU A 240 1.16 3.95 -1.57
CA LEU A 240 0.60 2.59 -1.53
C LEU A 240 1.15 1.71 -2.65
N GLY A 241 1.44 2.29 -3.83
CA GLY A 241 2.05 1.58 -4.96
C GLY A 241 3.57 1.43 -4.87
N LYS A 242 4.23 2.10 -3.91
CA LYS A 242 5.69 2.12 -3.80
C LYS A 242 6.21 0.79 -3.22
N PRO A 243 7.14 0.09 -3.90
CA PRO A 243 7.79 -1.09 -3.32
C PRO A 243 8.51 -0.73 -2.02
N ASN A 244 8.24 -1.50 -0.96
CA ASN A 244 8.73 -1.23 0.38
C ASN A 244 9.40 -2.47 0.98
N VAL A 245 10.67 -2.33 1.39
CA VAL A 245 11.52 -3.39 1.93
C VAL A 245 10.90 -4.01 3.18
N SER A 246 10.25 -3.21 4.01
CA SER A 246 9.57 -3.68 5.22
C SER A 246 8.47 -4.73 4.93
N ASP A 247 7.89 -4.68 3.73
CA ASP A 247 6.83 -5.60 3.32
C ASP A 247 7.38 -6.97 2.88
N PHE A 248 8.65 -7.04 2.49
CA PHE A 248 9.32 -8.28 2.09
C PHE A 248 10.21 -8.88 3.19
N PHE A 249 10.62 -8.08 4.18
CA PHE A 249 11.49 -8.47 5.29
C PHE A 249 10.91 -8.00 6.63
N PRO A 250 10.00 -8.78 7.26
CA PRO A 250 9.31 -8.37 8.48
C PRO A 250 10.22 -7.99 9.65
N GLY A 251 11.42 -8.60 9.75
CA GLY A 251 12.41 -8.25 10.78
C GLY A 251 12.95 -6.82 10.66
N LEU A 252 12.87 -6.22 9.47
CA LEU A 252 13.29 -4.83 9.22
C LEU A 252 12.13 -3.83 9.34
N ALA A 253 10.89 -4.29 9.48
CA ALA A 253 9.71 -3.42 9.43
C ALA A 253 9.70 -2.34 10.51
N ARG A 254 10.30 -2.59 11.68
CA ARG A 254 10.43 -1.63 12.79
C ARG A 254 11.24 -0.37 12.45
N PHE A 255 12.08 -0.42 11.42
CA PHE A 255 13.01 0.67 11.10
C PHE A 255 12.47 1.66 10.06
N ASP A 256 11.39 1.30 9.33
CA ASP A 256 10.83 2.10 8.25
C ASP A 256 11.92 2.70 7.32
N LEU A 257 12.80 1.84 6.79
CA LEU A 257 14.03 2.25 6.11
C LEU A 257 13.80 3.22 4.93
N GLN A 258 12.63 3.14 4.29
CA GLN A 258 12.26 4.02 3.17
C GLN A 258 11.35 5.19 3.59
N GLY A 259 11.05 5.33 4.89
CA GLY A 259 10.19 6.37 5.46
C GLY A 259 8.73 6.31 5.00
N VAL A 260 8.27 5.15 4.50
CA VAL A 260 6.95 5.00 3.87
C VAL A 260 5.85 5.14 4.91
N VAL A 261 6.01 4.52 6.08
CA VAL A 261 5.04 4.61 7.18
C VAL A 261 4.98 6.04 7.71
N LYS A 262 6.15 6.67 7.90
CA LYS A 262 6.24 8.06 8.34
C LYS A 262 5.53 9.02 7.37
N GLN A 263 5.82 8.91 6.07
CA GLN A 263 5.18 9.75 5.05
C GLN A 263 3.67 9.50 5.01
N MET A 264 3.24 8.24 5.07
CA MET A 264 1.82 7.89 5.09
C MET A 264 1.08 8.51 6.28
N ASN A 265 1.65 8.47 7.48
CA ASN A 265 1.04 9.07 8.67
C ASN A 265 0.85 10.59 8.55
N VAL A 266 1.77 11.29 7.87
CA VAL A 266 1.62 12.73 7.58
C VAL A 266 0.40 12.97 6.69
N LEU A 267 0.23 12.16 5.63
CA LEU A 267 -0.91 12.28 4.73
C LEU A 267 -2.23 11.94 5.44
N VAL A 268 -2.25 10.87 6.24
CA VAL A 268 -3.40 10.49 7.08
C VAL A 268 -3.78 11.63 8.01
N GLY A 269 -2.82 12.27 8.68
CA GLY A 269 -3.11 13.40 9.56
C GLY A 269 -3.72 14.62 8.84
N ARG A 270 -3.29 14.90 7.60
CA ARG A 270 -3.89 15.98 6.79
C ARG A 270 -5.29 15.62 6.33
N LEU A 271 -5.49 14.38 5.90
CA LEU A 271 -6.79 13.90 5.42
C LEU A 271 -7.81 13.75 6.56
N ASP A 272 -7.36 13.36 7.75
CA ASP A 272 -8.21 13.26 8.93
C ASP A 272 -8.77 14.64 9.32
N LYS A 273 -7.98 15.71 9.17
CA LYS A 273 -8.47 17.09 9.36
C LYS A 273 -9.56 17.47 8.36
N ILE A 274 -9.43 17.04 7.11
CA ILE A 274 -10.48 17.22 6.10
C ILE A 274 -11.75 16.49 6.54
N PHE A 275 -11.65 15.20 6.90
CA PHE A 275 -12.80 14.44 7.35
C PHE A 275 -13.44 15.04 8.61
N GLU A 276 -12.65 15.49 9.58
CA GLU A 276 -13.17 16.10 10.81
C GLU A 276 -13.94 17.38 10.51
N MET A 277 -13.38 18.26 9.66
CA MET A 277 -14.07 19.48 9.23
C MET A 277 -15.39 19.16 8.50
N MET A 278 -15.38 18.16 7.62
CA MET A 278 -16.58 17.71 6.91
C MET A 278 -17.65 17.17 7.86
N ILE A 279 -17.26 16.31 8.79
CA ILE A 279 -18.15 15.73 9.80
C ILE A 279 -18.74 16.83 10.68
N GLU A 280 -17.90 17.77 11.15
CA GLU A 280 -18.35 18.87 12.01
C GLU A 280 -19.32 19.80 11.29
N GLN A 281 -19.01 20.21 10.05
CA GLN A 281 -19.92 21.03 9.24
C GLN A 281 -21.25 20.33 9.02
N ARG A 282 -21.22 19.03 8.77
CA ARG A 282 -22.43 18.23 8.57
C ARG A 282 -23.31 18.20 9.82
N LEU A 283 -22.71 17.90 10.97
CA LEU A 283 -23.42 17.86 12.25
C LEU A 283 -24.01 19.23 12.64
N ARG A 284 -23.34 20.33 12.25
CA ARG A 284 -23.88 21.69 12.43
C ARG A 284 -25.10 21.93 11.55
N ILE A 285 -25.01 21.60 10.26
CA ILE A 285 -26.14 21.74 9.31
C ILE A 285 -27.36 20.94 9.81
N GLU A 286 -27.16 19.72 10.32
CA GLU A 286 -28.25 18.90 10.84
C GLU A 286 -28.92 19.53 12.06
N LYS A 287 -28.14 20.03 13.03
CA LYS A 287 -28.67 20.75 14.20
C LYS A 287 -29.44 22.01 13.81
N ASP A 288 -28.91 22.79 12.89
CA ASP A 288 -29.54 24.03 12.43
C ASP A 288 -30.84 23.73 11.65
N THR A 289 -30.85 22.65 10.86
CA THR A 289 -32.03 22.21 10.11
C THR A 289 -33.11 21.64 11.03
N GLU A 290 -32.74 20.91 12.09
CA GLU A 290 -33.66 20.44 13.13
C GLU A 290 -34.27 21.59 13.92
N ALA A 291 -33.50 22.64 14.22
CA ALA A 291 -34.01 23.86 14.85
C ALA A 291 -34.96 24.66 13.92
N ALA A 292 -34.72 24.63 12.61
CA ALA A 292 -35.55 25.29 11.59
C ALA A 292 -36.77 24.47 11.13
N ALA A 293 -36.90 23.19 11.54
CA ALA A 293 -37.96 22.28 11.11
C ALA A 293 -39.37 22.60 11.65
N THR A 294 -39.59 23.76 12.28
CA THR A 294 -40.93 24.29 12.56
C THR A 294 -41.64 24.85 11.32
N THR A 295 -40.94 25.01 10.19
CA THR A 295 -41.52 25.52 8.94
C THR A 295 -41.22 24.62 7.74
N GLY A 296 -42.05 23.58 7.57
CA GLY A 296 -42.63 23.09 6.31
C GLY A 296 -41.75 22.62 5.12
N ASP A 297 -40.63 23.26 4.81
CA ASP A 297 -39.90 23.02 3.56
C ASP A 297 -38.64 22.20 3.79
N ARG A 298 -38.81 20.86 3.83
CA ARG A 298 -37.72 19.94 3.49
C ARG A 298 -37.50 20.01 1.98
N GLU A 299 -36.87 21.08 1.51
CA GLU A 299 -36.20 21.00 0.22
C GLU A 299 -35.08 19.96 0.39
N ARG A 300 -35.30 18.76 -0.17
CA ARG A 300 -34.37 17.63 -0.09
C ARG A 300 -33.07 18.02 -0.81
N ALA A 301 -32.18 18.72 -0.13
CA ALA A 301 -30.77 18.66 -0.44
C ALA A 301 -30.41 17.16 -0.43
N GLY A 302 -30.15 16.60 -1.61
CA GLY A 302 -29.96 15.17 -1.78
C GLY A 302 -28.95 14.66 -0.75
N GLU A 303 -29.34 13.66 0.03
CA GLU A 303 -28.51 13.11 1.10
C GLU A 303 -27.19 12.62 0.51
N ASP A 304 -26.06 13.11 1.04
CA ASP A 304 -24.73 12.61 0.67
C ASP A 304 -24.36 11.39 1.52
N PHE A 305 -23.31 10.67 1.13
CA PHE A 305 -22.93 9.46 1.86
C PHE A 305 -22.50 9.74 3.29
N LEU A 306 -21.92 10.91 3.58
CA LEU A 306 -21.56 11.30 4.93
C LEU A 306 -22.79 11.39 5.83
N GLN A 307 -23.87 12.06 5.39
CA GLN A 307 -25.13 12.08 6.10
C GLN A 307 -25.62 10.68 6.44
N TYR A 308 -25.62 9.82 5.42
CA TYR A 308 -26.13 8.48 5.54
C TYR A 308 -25.34 7.67 6.59
N LEU A 309 -24.00 7.77 6.55
CA LEU A 309 -23.12 7.06 7.48
C LEU A 309 -23.28 7.56 8.92
N LEU A 310 -23.51 8.86 9.12
CA LEU A 310 -23.77 9.42 10.45
C LEU A 310 -25.09 8.91 11.02
N LYS A 311 -26.19 8.96 10.25
CA LYS A 311 -27.49 8.39 10.65
C LYS A 311 -27.38 6.90 10.98
N LEU A 312 -26.69 6.14 10.15
CA LEU A 312 -26.50 4.70 10.36
C LEU A 312 -25.69 4.39 11.63
N LYS A 313 -24.76 5.27 12.01
CA LYS A 313 -24.03 5.13 13.28
C LYS A 313 -24.92 5.40 14.49
N GLU A 314 -25.94 6.25 14.37
CA GLU A 314 -26.91 6.54 15.43
C GLU A 314 -27.99 5.45 15.55
N GLU A 315 -28.33 4.79 14.44
CA GLU A 315 -29.17 3.59 14.41
C GLU A 315 -28.41 2.39 15.02
N GLU A 316 -28.46 2.22 16.35
CA GLU A 316 -27.79 1.15 17.14
C GLU A 316 -28.28 -0.30 16.87
N ASP A 317 -28.80 -0.61 15.69
CA ASP A 317 -29.54 -1.87 15.42
C ASP A 317 -28.62 -3.07 15.08
N GLY A 318 -27.34 -3.02 15.46
CA GLY A 318 -26.32 -4.00 15.11
C GLY A 318 -25.54 -4.54 16.30
N LYS A 319 -25.27 -5.85 16.33
CA LYS A 319 -24.36 -6.50 17.31
C LYS A 319 -22.94 -5.91 17.34
N ILE A 320 -22.55 -5.20 16.26
CA ILE A 320 -21.29 -4.46 16.14
C ILE A 320 -21.65 -3.09 15.56
N PRO A 321 -21.62 -2.02 16.36
CA PRO A 321 -21.99 -0.68 15.90
C PRO A 321 -20.90 -0.08 15.01
N LEU A 322 -21.32 0.73 14.04
CA LEU A 322 -20.41 1.48 13.18
C LEU A 322 -19.73 2.60 14.01
N THR A 323 -18.41 2.53 14.14
CA THR A 323 -17.64 3.55 14.87
C THR A 323 -17.30 4.74 13.99
N MET A 324 -16.91 5.87 14.60
CA MET A 324 -16.42 7.03 13.84
C MET A 324 -15.15 6.71 13.04
N VAL A 325 -14.28 5.85 13.59
CA VAL A 325 -13.13 5.32 12.84
C VAL A 325 -13.59 4.51 11.63
N GLY A 326 -14.63 3.70 11.77
CA GLY A 326 -15.24 2.96 10.66
C GLY A 326 -15.82 3.88 9.59
N ILE A 327 -16.47 4.98 9.96
CA ILE A 327 -16.95 6.01 9.00
C ILE A 327 -15.77 6.61 8.24
N LYS A 328 -14.76 7.12 8.95
CA LYS A 328 -13.58 7.72 8.34
C LYS A 328 -12.84 6.73 7.44
N ALA A 329 -12.72 5.46 7.86
CA ALA A 329 -12.14 4.39 7.08
C ALA A 329 -12.94 4.05 5.80
N LEU A 330 -14.27 4.08 5.85
CA LEU A 330 -15.13 3.90 4.66
C LEU A 330 -15.02 5.08 3.68
N LEU A 331 -14.97 6.30 4.20
CA LEU A 331 -14.73 7.50 3.40
C LEU A 331 -13.34 7.45 2.76
N MET A 332 -12.34 6.99 3.51
CA MET A 332 -10.98 6.79 3.05
C MET A 332 -10.93 5.83 1.86
N VAL A 333 -11.52 4.65 1.95
CA VAL A 333 -11.49 3.67 0.85
C VAL A 333 -12.19 4.19 -0.41
N ARG A 334 -13.26 4.97 -0.25
CA ARG A 334 -13.96 5.60 -1.38
C ARG A 334 -13.14 6.69 -2.05
N ALA A 335 -12.27 7.39 -1.31
CA ALA A 335 -11.44 8.48 -1.81
C ALA A 335 -10.43 8.07 -2.90
N TYR A 336 -10.09 6.78 -2.98
CA TYR A 336 -9.12 6.24 -3.94
C TYR A 336 -9.78 5.23 -4.89
N PRO A 337 -10.61 5.70 -5.85
CA PRO A 337 -11.27 4.82 -6.81
C PRO A 337 -10.29 4.06 -7.73
N PHE A 338 -9.01 4.45 -7.73
CA PHE A 338 -7.98 3.95 -8.63
C PHE A 338 -6.89 3.15 -7.93
N LEU A 339 -6.99 2.88 -6.62
CA LEU A 339 -6.19 1.79 -6.09
C LEU A 339 -6.78 0.51 -6.68
N PRO A 340 -6.04 -0.26 -7.51
CA PRO A 340 -6.30 -1.67 -7.49
C PRO A 340 -6.23 -2.07 -6.01
N LEU A 341 -7.37 -2.42 -5.38
CA LEU A 341 -7.39 -3.43 -4.31
C LEU A 341 -6.26 -4.37 -4.66
N PRO A 342 -5.13 -4.48 -3.94
CA PRO A 342 -3.89 -5.08 -4.47
C PRO A 342 -4.25 -6.25 -5.37
N VAL A 343 -4.27 -5.95 -6.66
CA VAL A 343 -4.80 -6.83 -7.69
C VAL A 343 -3.65 -7.79 -7.91
N ILE A 344 -3.60 -8.80 -7.06
CA ILE A 344 -3.45 -10.14 -7.55
C ILE A 344 -4.89 -10.57 -7.77
N LEU A 345 -5.27 -10.79 -9.04
CA LEU A 345 -6.60 -11.16 -9.57
C LEU A 345 -7.32 -10.03 -10.34
N GLN A 346 -6.79 -9.74 -11.52
CA GLN A 346 -7.61 -9.51 -12.71
C GLN A 346 -6.79 -10.01 -13.91
N LEU A 347 -6.94 -11.30 -14.21
CA LEU A 347 -6.64 -11.85 -15.52
C LEU A 347 -7.99 -12.15 -16.18
N GLN A 348 -8.48 -11.19 -16.95
CA GLN A 348 -8.97 -11.34 -18.33
C GLN A 348 -9.51 -9.99 -18.82
N PRO A 349 -9.27 -9.66 -20.09
CA PRO A 349 -10.30 -9.95 -21.08
C PRO A 349 -9.79 -10.87 -22.20
N ASP A 350 -10.76 -11.51 -22.84
CA ASP A 350 -10.64 -12.38 -24.01
C ASP A 350 -9.92 -11.74 -25.23
N LEU A 351 -9.71 -12.59 -26.25
CA LEU A 351 -9.08 -12.45 -27.58
C LEU A 351 -7.65 -13.00 -27.65
N TYR A 352 -7.33 -14.10 -28.36
CA TYR A 352 -7.97 -14.79 -29.50
C TYR A 352 -7.93 -16.32 -29.35
#